data_AF-A0A3S0KQE0-F1
#
_entry.id   AF-A0A3S0KQE0-F1
#
_cell.length_a   1.000
_cell.length_b   1.000
_cell.length_c   1.000
_cell.angle_alpha   90.00
_cell.angle_beta   90.00
_cell.angle_gamma   90.00
#
_symmetry.space_group_name_H-M   'P 1'
#
loop_
_entity.id
_entity.type
_entity.pdbx_description
1 polymer ?
#
loop_
_entity_poly.entity_id
_entity_poly.type
_entity_poly.pdbx_seq_one_letter_code
_entity_poly.pdbx_strand_id
1 'polypeptide(L)'
;TLIHHYRVGEDDLISYCNLIVSTTHNNQAMNEAVRQVARRYLDGRQLTEGLLNHIEVAIRAFDPCLSCATHALGKMPLAVELVDEHGQLVDRAISGG
;
A
#
# COMPACT_ATOMS: atom_id res chain seq x y z
N THR A 1 -16.04 1.52 -1.85
CA THR A 1 -17.19 0.97 -1.11
C THR A 1 -16.74 0.44 0.23
N LEU A 2 -17.50 0.69 1.30
CA LEU A 2 -17.23 0.24 2.66
C LEU A 2 -18.29 -0.79 3.06
N ILE A 3 -17.88 -1.98 3.51
CA ILE A 3 -18.80 -3.06 3.90
C ILE A 3 -18.51 -3.47 5.34
N HIS A 4 -19.54 -3.43 6.17
CA HIS A 4 -19.49 -3.88 7.56
C HIS A 4 -20.40 -5.11 7.70
N HIS A 5 -19.86 -6.22 8.17
CA HIS A 5 -20.59 -7.45 8.44
C HIS A 5 -20.37 -7.85 9.89
N TYR A 6 -21.43 -7.72 10.70
CA TYR A 6 -21.43 -8.12 12.10
C TYR A 6 -22.34 -9.34 12.29
N ARG A 7 -22.00 -10.20 13.26
CA ARG A 7 -22.94 -11.16 13.85
C ARG A 7 -23.02 -10.88 15.34
N VAL A 8 -24.22 -10.94 15.88
CA VAL A 8 -24.51 -10.69 17.29
C VAL A 8 -25.04 -11.99 17.89
N GLY A 9 -24.55 -12.33 19.08
CA GLY A 9 -25.00 -13.48 19.86
C GLY A 9 -26.31 -13.21 20.59
N GLU A 10 -26.82 -14.21 21.30
CA GLU A 10 -28.06 -14.10 22.09
C GLU A 10 -27.93 -13.18 23.32
N ASP A 11 -26.70 -12.82 23.69
CA ASP A 11 -26.34 -11.92 24.78
C ASP A 11 -26.17 -10.46 24.31
N ASP A 12 -26.62 -10.14 23.10
CA ASP A 12 -26.46 -8.85 22.42
C ASP A 12 -24.98 -8.42 22.21
N LEU A 13 -24.02 -9.35 22.39
CA LEU A 13 -22.61 -9.10 22.12
C LEU A 13 -22.22 -9.47 20.69
N ILE A 14 -21.31 -8.69 20.08
CA ILE A 14 -20.78 -8.98 18.75
C ILE A 14 -19.92 -10.25 18.84
N SER A 15 -20.37 -11.33 18.22
CA SER A 15 -19.66 -12.61 18.13
C SER A 15 -18.74 -12.69 16.91
N TYR A 16 -18.97 -11.84 15.90
CA TYR A 16 -18.15 -11.78 14.68
C TYR A 16 -18.20 -10.40 14.03
N CYS A 17 -17.08 -9.97 13.46
CA CYS A 17 -16.96 -8.74 12.69
C CYS A 17 -16.05 -8.97 11.48
N ASN A 18 -16.51 -8.56 10.29
CA ASN A 18 -15.71 -8.46 9.07
C ASN A 18 -15.90 -7.07 8.45
N LEU A 19 -14.79 -6.38 8.22
CA LEU A 19 -14.76 -5.03 7.70
C LEU A 19 -14.00 -5.05 6.37
N ILE A 20 -14.71 -4.85 5.26
CA ILE A 20 -14.09 -4.66 3.95
C ILE A 20 -14.04 -3.15 3.69
N VAL A 21 -12.89 -2.56 4.00
CA VAL A 21 -12.61 -1.14 3.80
C VAL A 21 -12.39 -0.82 2.32
N SER A 22 -12.64 0.44 1.95
CA SER A 22 -12.54 0.93 0.57
C SER A 22 -11.19 0.62 -0.08
N THR A 23 -10.10 0.70 0.68
CA THR A 23 -8.73 0.42 0.22
C THR A 23 -8.54 -1.03 -0.23
N THR A 24 -9.26 -2.00 0.36
CA THR A 24 -9.18 -3.42 -0.03
C THR A 24 -9.68 -3.64 -1.47
N HIS A 25 -10.69 -2.89 -1.91
CA HIS A 25 -11.17 -2.94 -3.30
C HIS A 25 -10.14 -2.37 -4.29
N ASN A 26 -9.30 -1.43 -3.85
CA ASN A 26 -8.34 -0.73 -4.70
C ASN A 26 -6.95 -1.37 -4.73
N ASN A 27 -6.72 -2.49 -4.04
CA ASN A 27 -5.38 -3.09 -3.94
C ASN A 27 -4.78 -3.45 -5.32
N GLN A 28 -5.59 -3.99 -6.23
CA GLN A 28 -5.13 -4.28 -7.59
C GLN A 28 -4.80 -2.99 -8.37
N ALA A 29 -5.62 -1.95 -8.23
CA ALA A 29 -5.39 -0.66 -8.90
C ALA A 29 -4.14 0.04 -8.35
N MET A 30 -3.88 -0.05 -7.05
CA MET A 30 -2.65 0.45 -6.42
C MET A 30 -1.42 -0.28 -6.94
N ASN A 31 -1.43 -1.62 -6.99
CA ASN A 31 -0.33 -2.40 -7.53
C ASN A 31 -0.04 -2.06 -9.00
N GLU A 32 -1.08 -1.86 -9.80
CA GLU A 32 -0.92 -1.44 -11.19
C GLU A 32 -0.37 -0.02 -11.31
N ALA A 33 -0.81 0.91 -10.46
CA ALA A 33 -0.28 2.27 -10.42
C ALA A 33 1.22 2.28 -10.06
N VAL A 34 1.64 1.50 -9.07
CA VAL A 34 3.07 1.35 -8.73
C VAL A 34 3.85 0.75 -9.90
N ARG A 35 3.29 -0.26 -10.60
CA ARG A 35 3.92 -0.85 -11.79
C ARG A 35 4.05 0.15 -12.93
N GLN A 36 3.07 1.01 -13.15
CA GLN A 36 3.14 2.07 -14.17
C GLN A 36 4.19 3.13 -13.83
N VAL A 37 4.28 3.53 -12.56
CA VAL A 37 5.33 4.45 -12.08
C VAL A 37 6.71 3.82 -12.30
N ALA A 38 6.89 2.56 -11.90
CA ALA A 38 8.14 1.84 -12.13
C ALA A 38 8.49 1.80 -13.63
N ARG A 39 7.56 1.39 -14.51
CA ARG A 39 7.83 1.35 -15.96
C ARG A 39 8.19 2.69 -16.58
N ARG A 40 7.68 3.80 -16.03
CA ARG A 40 7.87 5.14 -16.60
C ARG A 40 9.10 5.85 -16.05
N TYR A 41 9.45 5.60 -14.80
CA TYR A 41 10.46 6.38 -14.06
C TYR A 41 11.64 5.54 -13.58
N LEU A 42 11.56 4.20 -13.60
CA LEU A 42 12.70 3.33 -13.35
C LEU A 42 13.46 3.13 -14.66
N ASP A 43 14.69 3.62 -14.69
CA ASP A 43 15.64 3.42 -15.79
C ASP A 43 16.33 2.03 -15.74
N GLY A 44 16.01 1.24 -14.72
CA GLY A 44 16.47 -0.12 -14.48
C GLY A 44 17.79 -0.21 -13.70
N ARG A 45 18.39 0.92 -13.28
CA ARG A 45 19.73 0.91 -12.67
C ARG A 45 19.79 1.49 -11.27
N GLN A 46 18.94 2.46 -10.93
CA GLN A 46 19.00 3.11 -9.61
C GLN A 46 17.62 3.49 -9.07
N LEU A 47 17.43 3.32 -7.75
CA LEU A 47 16.29 3.90 -7.05
C LEU A 47 16.59 5.38 -6.78
N THR A 48 15.82 6.27 -7.40
CA THR A 48 15.95 7.72 -7.20
C THR A 48 14.90 8.25 -6.23
N GLU A 49 15.21 9.35 -5.54
CA GLU A 49 14.24 10.02 -4.66
C GLU A 49 12.97 10.46 -5.43
N GLY A 50 13.13 10.90 -6.68
CA GLY A 50 12.01 11.24 -7.56
C GLY A 50 11.10 10.04 -7.84
N LEU A 51 11.67 8.85 -8.07
CA LEU A 51 10.90 7.62 -8.23
C LEU A 51 10.13 7.25 -6.95
N LEU A 52 10.78 7.34 -5.79
CA LEU A 52 10.13 7.08 -4.50
C LEU A 52 8.96 8.04 -4.26
N ASN A 53 9.14 9.32 -4.55
CA ASN A 53 8.08 10.32 -4.45
C ASN A 53 6.92 10.01 -5.42
N HIS A 54 7.20 9.62 -6.66
CA HIS A 54 6.16 9.21 -7.59
C HIS A 54 5.38 7.97 -7.13
N ILE A 55 6.05 6.99 -6.51
CA ILE A 55 5.39 5.82 -5.90
C ILE A 55 4.50 6.27 -4.75
N GLU A 56 4.99 7.12 -3.86
CA GLU A 56 4.21 7.66 -2.75
C GLU A 56 2.99 8.46 -3.23
N VAL A 57 3.15 9.32 -4.25
CA VAL A 57 2.06 10.11 -4.84
C VAL A 57 1.02 9.20 -5.50
N ALA A 58 1.44 8.16 -6.22
CA ALA A 58 0.54 7.19 -6.83
C ALA A 58 -0.29 6.45 -5.77
N ILE A 59 0.30 6.10 -4.64
CA ILE A 59 -0.43 5.48 -3.51
C ILE A 59 -1.35 6.50 -2.83
N ARG A 60 -0.88 7.74 -2.55
CA ARG A 60 -1.68 8.82 -1.94
C ARG A 60 -2.90 9.20 -2.79
N ALA A 61 -2.84 9.06 -4.11
CA ALA A 61 -3.95 9.34 -5.01
C ALA A 61 -5.18 8.43 -4.76
N PHE A 62 -5.00 7.28 -4.12
CA PHE A 62 -6.10 6.40 -3.72
C PHE A 62 -6.70 6.76 -2.36
N ASP A 63 -6.22 7.85 -1.73
CA ASP A 63 -6.51 8.24 -0.35
C ASP A 63 -6.59 7.02 0.58
N PRO A 64 -5.53 6.20 0.64
CA PRO A 64 -5.52 5.07 1.55
C PRO A 64 -5.51 5.68 2.94
N CYS A 65 -6.67 5.78 3.58
CA CYS A 65 -6.72 6.11 4.99
C CYS A 65 -6.03 4.97 5.75
N LEU A 66 -4.71 5.05 5.88
CA LEU A 66 -3.87 4.05 6.54
C LEU A 66 -4.15 4.05 8.04
N SER A 67 -4.51 5.21 8.61
CA SER A 67 -5.07 5.30 9.96
C SER A 67 -6.38 4.50 10.12
N CYS A 68 -7.23 4.46 9.08
CA CYS A 68 -8.50 3.72 9.07
C CYS A 68 -8.34 2.24 8.70
N ALA A 69 -7.29 1.90 7.95
CA ALA A 69 -7.04 0.55 7.45
C ALA A 69 -6.12 -0.28 8.37
N THR A 70 -5.23 0.35 9.14
CA THR A 70 -4.26 -0.35 10.00
C THR A 70 -4.20 0.16 11.45
N HIS A 71 -4.98 1.19 11.81
CA HIS A 71 -4.90 1.86 13.13
C HIS A 71 -3.49 2.37 13.50
N ALA A 72 -2.61 2.63 12.51
CA ALA A 72 -1.26 3.15 12.74
C ALA A 72 -1.20 4.67 12.57
N LEU A 73 -0.66 5.38 13.57
CA LEU A 73 -0.50 6.84 13.55
C LEU A 73 0.68 7.26 12.64
N GLY A 74 0.36 7.99 11.56
CA GLY A 74 1.17 9.11 11.05
C GLY A 74 2.45 8.84 10.25
N LYS A 75 2.88 7.59 10.03
CA LYS A 75 4.03 7.28 9.16
C LYS A 75 3.65 6.29 8.07
N MET A 76 4.10 6.58 6.83
CA MET A 76 4.04 5.66 5.69
C MET A 76 5.46 5.19 5.34
N PRO A 77 6.08 4.32 6.16
CA PRO A 77 7.38 3.79 5.83
C PRO A 77 7.29 3.00 4.52
N LEU A 78 8.00 3.45 3.50
CA LEU A 78 8.10 2.81 2.20
C LEU A 78 9.46 2.14 2.10
N ALA A 79 9.48 0.81 1.96
CA ALA A 79 10.67 0.06 1.61
C ALA A 79 10.55 -0.39 0.15
N VAL A 80 11.55 -0.06 -0.67
CA VAL A 80 11.64 -0.47 -2.07
C VAL A 80 12.92 -1.25 -2.28
N GLU A 81 12.79 -2.42 -2.90
CA GLU A 81 13.90 -3.30 -3.27
C GLU A 81 13.93 -3.43 -4.79
N LEU A 82 15.09 -3.16 -5.38
CA LEU A 82 15.36 -3.40 -6.79
C LEU A 82 16.06 -4.75 -6.92
N VAL A 83 15.49 -5.66 -7.70
CA VAL A 83 16.06 -6.99 -7.97
C VAL A 83 16.36 -7.15 -9.45
N ASP A 84 17.45 -7.86 -9.76
CA ASP A 84 17.81 -8.20 -11.14
C ASP A 84 17.04 -9.42 -11.67
N GLU A 85 17.31 -9.80 -12.92
CA GLU A 85 16.69 -10.96 -13.58
C GLU A 85 17.03 -12.31 -12.92
N HIS A 86 18.06 -12.37 -12.09
CA HIS A 86 18.45 -13.54 -11.30
C HIS A 86 17.87 -13.50 -9.87
N GLY A 87 17.10 -12.46 -9.53
CA GLY A 87 16.52 -12.25 -8.21
C GLY A 87 17.53 -11.74 -7.18
N GLN A 88 18.70 -11.28 -7.59
CA GLN A 88 19.66 -10.65 -6.67
C GLN A 88 19.26 -9.21 -6.38
N LEU A 89 19.44 -8.79 -5.13
CA LEU A 89 19.20 -7.41 -4.70
C LEU A 89 20.27 -6.49 -5.32
N VAL A 90 19.84 -5.60 -6.19
CA VAL A 90 20.67 -4.58 -6.85
C VAL A 90 20.73 -3.31 -6.00
N ASP A 91 19.60 -2.92 -5.42
CA ASP A 91 19.48 -1.68 -4.64
C ASP A 91 18.32 -1.77 -3.64
N ARG A 92 18.39 -0.99 -2.56
CA ARG A 92 17.34 -0.89 -1.55
C ARG A 92 17.24 0.52 -1.01
N ALA A 93 16.02 1.06 -1.02
CA ALA A 93 15.72 2.38 -0.47
C ALA A 93 14.62 2.28 0.60
N ILE A 94 14.73 3.13 1.63
CA ILE A 94 13.72 3.28 2.69
C ILE A 94 13.37 4.77 2.79
N SER A 95 12.08 5.10 2.71
CA SER A 95 11.53 6.45 2.91
C SER A 95 10.56 6.44 4.10
N GLY A 96 10.50 7.52 4.89
CA GLY A 96 9.53 7.69 5.97
C GLY A 96 10.03 7.40 7.40
N GLY A 97 11.24 7.87 7.74
CA GLY A 97 11.83 7.84 9.09
C GLY A 97 11.13 8.73 10.11
#